data_AF-A0A0F9DH70-F1
#
_entry.id   AF-A0A0F9DH70-F1
#
_cell.length_a   1.000
_cell.length_b   1.000
_cell.length_c   1.000
_cell.angle_alpha   90.00
_cell.angle_beta   90.00
_cell.angle_gamma   90.00
#
_symmetry.space_group_name_H-M   'P 1'
#
loop_
_entity.id
_entity.type
_entity.pdbx_description
1 polymer ?
#
loop_
_entity_poly.entity_id
_entity_poly.type
_entity_poly.pdbx_seq_one_letter_code
_entity_poly.pdbx_strand_id
1 'polypeptide(L)'
;LQSIQDLKEDIQQNKAPILIATQVVEAGVDLDFDMGFRDIGPIDSIIQVAGRINRNNNAKKSHSPLYIVDFDTKSTTMVYGRLTYIQAIKSLKTQECFFENEYLKLITEYFDGISEKSSFIDARTFFNSMQTLKYDADDKKTLPVSAFRIIEESDRYAPVFIEIDDEASEISEKYLQKIMNEISKEEFNKNWKLKFQQHIISVPKYLCEDLRTVNEYEESILLVPKEEINLRYNKKTGYNRNHKVENTAAYIF
;
A
#
# COMPACT_ATOMS: atom_id res chain seq x y z
N LEU A 1 11.78 -18.08 8.26
CA LEU A 1 12.27 -18.04 9.66
C LEU A 1 13.50 -18.92 9.85
N GLN A 2 13.52 -20.16 9.33
CA GLN A 2 14.67 -21.07 9.43
C GLN A 2 16.02 -20.41 9.06
N SER A 3 16.13 -19.77 7.90
CA SER A 3 17.39 -19.13 7.46
C SER A 3 17.90 -18.02 8.38
N ILE A 4 17.02 -17.33 9.11
CA ILE A 4 17.42 -16.31 10.09
C ILE A 4 17.94 -16.99 11.36
N GLN A 5 17.35 -18.12 11.73
CA GLN A 5 17.76 -18.91 12.89
C GLN A 5 19.14 -19.55 12.64
N ASP A 6 19.33 -20.16 11.47
CA ASP A 6 20.61 -20.72 11.05
C ASP A 6 21.71 -19.65 11.06
N LEU A 7 21.40 -18.45 10.55
CA LEU A 7 22.34 -17.32 10.57
C LEU A 7 22.68 -16.86 11.99
N LYS A 8 21.71 -16.83 12.91
CA LYS A 8 21.97 -16.49 14.32
C LYS A 8 22.87 -17.54 14.99
N GLU A 9 22.66 -18.82 14.70
CA GLU A 9 23.49 -19.90 15.19
C GLU A 9 24.93 -19.81 14.64
N ASP A 10 25.08 -19.50 13.35
CA ASP A 10 26.40 -19.33 12.74
C ASP A 10 27.16 -18.11 13.28
N ILE A 11 26.46 -17.00 13.58
CA ILE A 11 27.05 -15.84 14.27
C ILE A 11 27.52 -16.25 15.68
N GLN A 12 26.71 -16.99 16.44
CA GLN A 12 27.10 -17.48 17.77
C GLN A 12 28.29 -18.45 17.73
N GLN A 13 28.41 -19.21 16.64
CA GLN A 13 29.51 -20.16 16.40
C GLN A 13 30.76 -19.49 15.76
N ASN A 14 30.81 -18.16 15.64
CA ASN A 14 31.90 -17.40 15.03
C ASN A 14 32.25 -17.82 13.58
N LYS A 15 31.25 -18.26 12.79
CA LYS A 15 31.45 -18.73 11.42
C LYS A 15 31.47 -17.63 10.35
N ALA A 16 31.39 -16.36 10.76
CA ALA A 16 31.37 -15.18 9.88
C ALA A 16 30.41 -15.32 8.67
N PRO A 17 29.10 -15.57 8.89
CA PRO A 17 28.15 -15.77 7.80
C PRO A 17 27.93 -14.50 6.98
N ILE A 18 27.73 -14.66 5.66
CA ILE A 18 27.41 -13.57 4.73
C ILE A 18 25.92 -13.67 4.36
N LEU A 19 25.17 -12.61 4.65
CA LEU A 19 23.76 -12.48 4.25
C LEU A 19 23.63 -11.63 2.99
N ILE A 20 23.02 -12.20 1.95
CA ILE A 20 22.55 -11.46 0.78
C ILE A 20 21.03 -11.39 0.87
N ALA A 21 20.50 -10.18 0.95
CA ALA A 21 19.05 -9.96 1.08
C ALA A 21 18.61 -8.67 0.39
N THR A 22 17.33 -8.59 0.10
CA THR A 22 16.66 -7.37 -0.34
C THR A 22 16.23 -6.52 0.86
N GLN A 23 15.40 -5.50 0.63
CA GLN A 23 14.87 -4.58 1.64
C GLN A 23 14.15 -5.25 2.83
N VAL A 24 13.85 -6.55 2.75
CA VAL A 24 13.16 -7.30 3.82
C VAL A 24 13.94 -7.30 5.14
N VAL A 25 15.26 -7.09 5.11
CA VAL A 25 16.09 -7.00 6.33
C VAL A 25 15.85 -5.70 7.13
N GLU A 26 15.29 -4.66 6.50
CA GLU A 26 15.06 -3.37 7.15
C GLU A 26 13.96 -3.43 8.22
N ALA A 27 12.91 -4.22 7.97
CA ALA A 27 11.73 -4.28 8.82
C ALA A 27 11.69 -5.55 9.69
N GLY A 28 11.81 -5.38 11.00
CA GLY A 28 11.38 -6.39 11.97
C GLY A 28 12.33 -7.56 12.22
N VAL A 29 13.55 -7.56 11.67
CA VAL A 29 14.55 -8.61 11.94
C VAL A 29 15.65 -8.10 12.87
N ASP A 30 15.89 -8.82 13.96
CA ASP A 30 16.97 -8.52 14.91
C ASP A 30 18.28 -9.17 14.48
N LEU A 31 19.09 -8.41 13.72
CA LEU A 31 20.41 -8.78 13.22
C LEU A 31 21.44 -7.71 13.61
N ASP A 32 22.67 -8.16 13.87
CA ASP A 32 23.82 -7.33 14.21
C ASP A 32 25.06 -7.83 13.46
N PHE A 33 25.43 -7.13 12.40
CA PHE A 33 26.58 -7.45 11.55
C PHE A 33 27.81 -6.61 11.89
N ASP A 34 28.98 -7.06 11.43
CA ASP A 34 30.23 -6.31 11.61
C ASP A 34 30.46 -5.26 10.51
N MET A 35 29.88 -5.46 9.33
CA MET A 35 29.95 -4.53 8.20
C MET A 35 28.81 -4.83 7.21
N GLY A 36 28.58 -3.94 6.25
CA GLY A 36 27.59 -4.18 5.21
C GLY A 36 27.89 -3.49 3.88
N PHE A 37 27.20 -3.94 2.85
CA PHE A 37 27.20 -3.35 1.52
C PHE A 37 25.75 -3.14 1.09
N ARG A 38 25.44 -2.00 0.51
CA ARG A 38 24.08 -1.64 0.14
C ARG A 38 24.03 -0.84 -1.16
N ASP A 39 23.05 -1.15 -2.00
CA ASP A 39 22.75 -0.36 -3.20
C ASP A 39 22.26 1.04 -2.81
N ILE A 40 22.35 2.00 -3.72
CA ILE A 40 21.77 3.33 -3.48
C ILE A 40 20.27 3.21 -3.25
N GLY A 41 19.76 4.01 -2.31
CA GLY A 41 18.35 4.14 -2.02
C GLY A 41 18.07 5.44 -1.27
N PRO A 42 16.84 5.61 -0.78
CA PRO A 42 16.50 6.69 0.15
C PRO A 42 17.47 6.70 1.34
N ILE A 43 17.88 7.89 1.78
CA ILE A 43 18.86 8.07 2.86
C ILE A 43 18.39 7.46 4.18
N ASP A 44 17.11 7.59 4.50
CA ASP A 44 16.48 6.99 5.67
C ASP A 44 16.57 5.46 5.63
N SER A 45 16.32 4.85 4.47
CA SER A 45 16.43 3.41 4.25
C SER A 45 17.89 2.91 4.34
N ILE A 46 18.86 3.71 3.88
CA ILE A 46 20.29 3.44 4.08
C ILE A 46 20.65 3.45 5.58
N ILE A 47 20.21 4.47 6.31
CA ILE A 47 20.45 4.61 7.75
C ILE A 47 19.81 3.47 8.55
N GLN A 48 18.61 3.01 8.15
CA GLN A 48 17.97 1.85 8.76
C GLN A 48 18.83 0.58 8.67
N VAL A 49 19.56 0.38 7.57
CA VAL A 49 20.51 -0.72 7.45
C VAL A 49 21.80 -0.45 8.20
N ALA A 50 22.29 0.79 8.23
CA ALA A 50 23.43 1.14 9.07
C ALA A 50 23.15 0.82 10.55
N GLY A 51 21.90 0.96 11.02
CA GLY A 51 21.47 0.54 12.36
C GLY A 51 21.44 -0.97 12.62
N ARG A 52 21.72 -1.81 11.62
CA ARG A 52 21.92 -3.28 11.76
C ARG A 52 23.40 -3.66 11.81
N ILE A 53 24.30 -2.68 11.73
CA ILE A 53 25.74 -2.88 11.82
C ILE A 53 26.20 -2.35 13.17
N ASN A 54 26.92 -3.18 13.92
CA ASN A 54 27.30 -2.93 15.31
C ASN A 54 26.12 -2.46 16.19
N ARG A 55 24.96 -3.10 16.02
CA ARG A 55 23.71 -2.70 16.68
C ARG A 55 23.81 -2.75 18.21
N ASN A 56 24.59 -3.68 18.74
CA ASN A 56 24.79 -3.85 20.19
C ASN A 56 25.91 -2.97 20.77
N ASN A 57 26.47 -2.06 19.97
CA ASN A 57 27.55 -1.15 20.35
C ASN A 57 28.74 -1.87 21.01
N ASN A 58 29.21 -2.94 20.37
CA ASN A 58 30.29 -3.76 20.87
C ASN A 58 31.63 -3.09 20.55
N ALA A 59 32.35 -2.64 21.57
CA ALA A 59 33.66 -1.99 21.44
C ALA A 59 34.72 -2.84 20.73
N LYS A 60 34.54 -4.17 20.63
CA LYS A 60 35.42 -5.06 19.87
C LYS A 60 35.24 -4.94 18.36
N LYS A 61 34.08 -4.45 17.88
CA LYS A 61 33.78 -4.21 16.47
C LYS A 61 34.25 -2.81 16.02
N SER A 62 35.52 -2.51 16.27
CA SER A 62 36.14 -1.26 15.80
C SER A 62 36.07 -1.23 14.27
N HIS A 63 35.59 -0.11 13.70
CA HIS A 63 35.37 0.05 12.25
C HIS A 63 34.31 -0.90 11.68
N SER A 64 33.03 -0.58 11.92
CA SER A 64 31.88 -1.32 11.36
C SER A 64 31.15 -0.50 10.28
N PRO A 65 31.70 -0.37 9.06
CA PRO A 65 31.15 0.50 8.02
C PRO A 65 29.98 -0.14 7.26
N LEU A 66 29.09 0.72 6.77
CA LEU A 66 28.20 0.40 5.66
C LEU A 66 28.76 1.04 4.38
N TYR A 67 29.09 0.22 3.39
CA TYR A 67 29.52 0.71 2.07
C TYR A 67 28.31 0.88 1.16
N ILE A 68 28.18 2.08 0.59
CA ILE A 68 27.15 2.38 -0.42
C ILE A 68 27.75 2.21 -1.81
N VAL A 69 27.09 1.42 -2.65
CA VAL A 69 27.53 1.07 -4.00
C VAL A 69 26.41 1.39 -4.97
N ASP A 70 26.72 1.92 -6.15
CA ASP A 70 25.75 2.06 -7.25
C ASP A 70 25.83 0.79 -8.10
N PHE A 71 24.96 -0.19 -7.84
CA PHE A 71 25.00 -1.46 -8.58
C PHE A 71 24.34 -1.35 -9.95
N ASP A 72 23.13 -0.76 -10.00
CA ASP A 72 22.39 -0.52 -11.24
C ASP A 72 21.41 0.64 -11.08
N THR A 73 21.86 1.83 -11.52
CA THR A 73 21.06 3.04 -11.57
C THR A 73 19.67 2.84 -12.20
N LYS A 74 19.52 1.98 -13.21
CA LYS A 74 18.22 1.75 -13.85
C LYS A 74 17.25 1.03 -12.91
N SER A 75 17.72 -0.03 -12.24
CA SER A 75 16.92 -0.75 -11.27
C SER A 75 16.59 0.11 -10.05
N THR A 76 17.56 0.84 -9.51
CA THR A 76 17.34 1.75 -8.38
C THR A 76 16.30 2.82 -8.70
N THR A 77 16.38 3.43 -9.89
CA THR A 77 15.42 4.46 -10.32
C THR A 77 14.02 3.90 -10.61
N MET A 78 13.92 2.61 -10.98
CA MET A 78 12.64 1.92 -11.14
C MET A 78 11.96 1.64 -9.78
N VAL A 79 12.74 1.25 -8.77
CA VAL A 79 12.24 0.90 -7.43
C VAL A 79 11.88 2.14 -6.62
N TYR A 80 12.76 3.14 -6.58
CA TYR A 80 12.61 4.30 -5.69
C TYR A 80 12.25 5.61 -6.41
N GLY A 81 12.25 5.60 -7.75
CA GLY A 81 12.04 6.78 -8.56
C GLY A 81 13.32 7.58 -8.83
N ARG A 82 13.33 8.27 -9.97
CA ARG A 82 14.49 9.05 -10.45
C ARG A 82 14.87 10.20 -9.52
N LEU A 83 13.89 10.87 -8.91
CA LEU A 83 14.14 12.01 -8.01
C LEU A 83 14.89 11.58 -6.75
N THR A 84 14.43 10.48 -6.13
CA THR A 84 15.05 9.86 -4.97
C THR A 84 16.51 9.52 -5.23
N TYR A 85 16.80 8.84 -6.35
CA TYR A 85 18.17 8.50 -6.72
C TYR A 85 19.06 9.73 -6.86
N ILE A 86 18.62 10.76 -7.59
CA ILE A 86 19.39 11.99 -7.80
C ILE A 86 19.71 12.67 -6.47
N GLN A 87 18.72 12.77 -5.58
CA GLN A 87 18.91 13.42 -4.29
C GLN A 87 19.82 12.61 -3.38
N ALA A 88 19.64 11.29 -3.29
CA ALA A 88 20.49 10.42 -2.49
C ALA A 88 21.96 10.55 -2.92
N ILE A 89 22.24 10.48 -4.23
CA ILE A 89 23.59 10.71 -4.77
C ILE A 89 24.12 12.09 -4.42
N LYS A 90 23.31 13.15 -4.57
CA LYS A 90 23.71 14.51 -4.24
C LYS A 90 24.13 14.63 -2.78
N SER A 91 23.34 14.08 -1.86
CA SER A 91 23.60 14.09 -0.42
C SER A 91 24.83 13.24 -0.07
N LEU A 92 24.96 12.03 -0.61
CA LEU A 92 26.08 11.12 -0.32
C LEU A 92 27.42 11.60 -0.89
N LYS A 93 27.43 12.36 -2.00
CA LYS A 93 28.68 12.88 -2.60
C LYS A 93 29.24 14.11 -1.89
N THR A 94 28.58 14.61 -0.84
CA THR A 94 29.07 15.77 -0.08
C THR A 94 30.33 15.45 0.72
N GLN A 95 30.51 14.20 1.14
CA GLN A 95 31.66 13.71 1.90
C GLN A 95 31.85 12.20 1.70
N GLU A 96 33.05 11.70 2.00
CA GLU A 96 33.38 10.28 1.79
C GLU A 96 32.79 9.34 2.85
N CYS A 97 32.56 9.84 4.07
CA CYS A 97 32.09 9.06 5.20
C CYS A 97 31.11 9.88 6.05
N PHE A 98 30.16 9.22 6.69
CA PHE A 98 29.17 9.82 7.59
C PHE A 98 29.14 9.04 8.90
N PHE A 99 29.28 9.75 10.01
CA PHE A 99 29.10 9.19 11.35
C PHE A 99 27.65 9.35 11.83
N GLU A 100 27.25 8.56 12.82
CA GLU A 100 25.86 8.52 13.32
C GLU A 100 25.35 9.89 13.79
N ASN A 101 26.21 10.71 14.38
CA ASN A 101 25.87 12.07 14.81
C ASN A 101 25.54 13.02 13.64
N GLU A 102 25.86 12.65 12.40
CA GLU A 102 25.59 13.42 11.19
C GLU A 102 24.31 12.97 10.48
N TYR A 103 23.72 11.82 10.87
CA TYR A 103 22.56 11.24 10.19
C TYR A 103 21.36 12.19 10.11
N LEU A 104 21.08 12.94 11.19
CA LEU A 104 19.99 13.90 11.18
C LEU A 104 20.19 15.00 10.14
N LYS A 105 21.42 15.49 9.99
CA LYS A 105 21.77 16.49 8.99
C LYS A 105 21.63 15.91 7.58
N LEU A 106 22.15 14.70 7.36
CA LEU A 106 22.07 14.01 6.08
C LEU A 106 20.62 13.76 5.63
N ILE A 107 19.75 13.34 6.56
CA ILE A 107 18.31 13.14 6.31
C ILE A 107 17.65 14.47 5.96
N THR A 108 17.91 15.52 6.73
CA THR A 108 17.34 16.85 6.51
C THR A 108 17.71 17.38 5.12
N GLU A 109 19.00 17.35 4.76
CA GLU A 109 19.48 17.81 3.44
C GLU A 109 18.90 16.98 2.27
N TYR A 110 18.69 15.68 2.49
CA TYR A 110 18.02 14.82 1.53
C TYR A 110 16.56 15.25 1.31
N PHE A 111 15.77 15.38 2.37
CA PHE A 111 14.35 15.72 2.23
C PHE A 111 14.13 17.17 1.77
N ASP A 112 14.97 18.12 2.18
CA ASP A 112 14.86 19.52 1.73
C ASP A 112 14.96 19.61 0.21
N GLY A 113 15.95 18.96 -0.42
CA GLY A 113 16.08 18.99 -1.89
C GLY A 113 15.07 18.13 -2.66
N ILE A 114 14.30 17.28 -1.97
CA ILE A 114 13.14 16.57 -2.51
C ILE A 114 11.87 17.44 -2.42
N SER A 115 11.69 18.13 -1.29
CA SER A 115 10.50 18.94 -0.96
C SER A 115 10.34 20.19 -1.84
N GLU A 116 11.44 20.71 -2.40
CA GLU A 116 11.42 21.85 -3.31
C GLU A 116 10.86 21.52 -4.71
N LYS A 117 10.64 20.24 -5.02
CA LYS A 117 10.16 19.80 -6.34
C LYS A 117 8.65 19.63 -6.37
N SER A 118 8.06 19.96 -7.52
CA SER A 118 6.62 19.97 -7.82
C SER A 118 5.86 18.70 -7.42
N SER A 119 6.54 17.56 -7.26
CA SER A 119 5.96 16.28 -6.87
C SER A 119 5.36 16.23 -5.45
N PHE A 120 5.67 17.18 -4.56
CA PHE A 120 5.14 17.21 -3.19
C PHE A 120 4.13 18.33 -2.93
N ILE A 121 3.67 19.03 -3.97
CA ILE A 121 2.70 20.13 -3.84
C ILE A 121 1.43 19.65 -3.14
N ASP A 122 0.90 18.49 -3.53
CA ASP A 122 -0.33 17.97 -2.96
C ASP A 122 -0.14 17.57 -1.49
N ALA A 123 0.97 16.88 -1.17
CA ALA A 123 1.31 16.50 0.21
C ALA A 123 1.46 17.74 1.12
N ARG A 124 2.10 18.82 0.62
CA ARG A 124 2.23 20.07 1.36
C ARG A 124 0.90 20.79 1.52
N THR A 125 0.04 20.72 0.51
CA THR A 125 -1.32 21.27 0.58
C THR A 125 -2.16 20.53 1.61
N PHE A 126 -2.10 19.19 1.65
CA PHE A 126 -2.72 18.39 2.70
C PHE A 126 -2.17 18.72 4.09
N PHE A 127 -0.85 18.85 4.24
CA PHE A 127 -0.24 19.23 5.50
C PHE A 127 -0.71 20.61 5.97
N ASN A 128 -0.77 21.60 5.07
CA ASN A 128 -1.33 22.91 5.38
C ASN A 128 -2.83 22.82 5.74
N SER A 129 -3.62 21.99 5.05
CA SER A 129 -5.01 21.73 5.40
C SER A 129 -5.15 21.15 6.81
N MET A 130 -4.22 20.27 7.23
CA MET A 130 -4.18 19.77 8.61
C MET A 130 -3.83 20.88 9.61
N GLN A 131 -2.81 21.71 9.32
CA GLN A 131 -2.42 22.82 10.19
C GLN A 131 -3.51 23.88 10.35
N THR A 132 -4.31 24.10 9.30
CA THR A 132 -5.40 25.08 9.28
C THR A 132 -6.77 24.50 9.64
N LEU A 133 -6.81 23.21 10.03
CA LEU A 133 -8.03 22.48 10.42
C LEU A 133 -9.10 22.47 9.31
N LYS A 134 -8.68 22.47 8.05
CA LYS A 134 -9.55 22.38 6.88
C LYS A 134 -10.00 20.94 6.65
N TYR A 135 -10.94 20.48 7.48
CA TYR A 135 -11.40 19.09 7.46
C TYR A 135 -12.17 18.72 6.19
N ASP A 136 -12.97 19.64 5.66
CA ASP A 136 -13.78 19.40 4.46
C ASP A 136 -13.89 20.64 3.56
N ALA A 137 -14.25 20.41 2.30
CA ALA A 137 -14.57 21.43 1.32
C ALA A 137 -15.42 20.81 0.19
N ASP A 138 -16.34 21.60 -0.37
CA ASP A 138 -17.15 21.21 -1.52
C ASP A 138 -16.26 20.87 -2.73
N ASP A 139 -15.21 21.67 -2.95
CA ASP A 139 -14.21 21.40 -3.97
C ASP A 139 -13.04 20.58 -3.39
N LYS A 140 -13.04 19.28 -3.68
CA LYS A 140 -11.96 18.36 -3.30
C LYS A 140 -10.61 18.67 -3.98
N LYS A 141 -10.59 19.47 -5.07
CA LYS A 141 -9.33 19.95 -5.67
C LYS A 141 -8.55 20.89 -4.74
N THR A 142 -9.22 21.43 -3.73
CA THR A 142 -8.58 22.25 -2.70
C THR A 142 -7.91 21.43 -1.59
N LEU A 143 -7.84 20.11 -1.77
CA LEU A 143 -7.17 19.12 -0.92
C LEU A 143 -7.46 19.30 0.59
N PRO A 144 -8.74 19.35 1.02
CA PRO A 144 -9.10 19.29 2.44
C PRO A 144 -8.68 17.93 3.04
N VAL A 145 -8.63 17.82 4.37
CA VAL A 145 -8.23 16.56 5.04
C VAL A 145 -9.10 15.38 4.58
N SER A 146 -10.40 15.59 4.34
CA SER A 146 -11.32 14.56 3.83
C SER A 146 -11.01 14.05 2.42
N ALA A 147 -10.19 14.77 1.63
CA ALA A 147 -9.75 14.34 0.31
C ALA A 147 -8.50 13.45 0.34
N PHE A 148 -7.81 13.36 1.49
CA PHE A 148 -6.60 12.55 1.61
C PHE A 148 -6.90 11.07 1.50
N ARG A 149 -6.18 10.37 0.61
CA ARG A 149 -6.27 8.91 0.44
C ARG A 149 -4.85 8.33 0.42
N ILE A 150 -4.60 7.33 1.26
CA ILE A 150 -3.30 6.63 1.30
C ILE A 150 -3.13 5.75 0.06
N ILE A 151 -4.21 5.08 -0.33
CA ILE A 151 -4.29 4.28 -1.55
C ILE A 151 -5.18 5.08 -2.49
N GLU A 152 -4.64 5.49 -3.62
CA GLU A 152 -5.45 5.91 -4.76
C GLU A 152 -6.21 4.67 -5.22
N GLU A 153 -7.43 4.48 -4.69
CA GLU A 153 -8.36 3.50 -5.24
C GLU A 153 -8.48 3.85 -6.71
N SER A 154 -7.97 2.97 -7.57
CA SER A 154 -8.14 3.18 -8.99
C SER A 154 -9.65 3.19 -9.21
N ASP A 155 -10.18 4.32 -9.67
CA ASP A 155 -11.60 4.53 -10.02
C ASP A 155 -12.11 3.56 -11.11
N ARG A 156 -11.27 2.60 -11.47
CA ARG A 156 -11.48 1.50 -12.40
C ARG A 156 -12.23 0.33 -11.77
N TYR A 157 -12.39 0.24 -10.45
CA TYR A 157 -13.11 -0.86 -9.80
C TYR A 157 -14.33 -0.36 -9.03
N ALA A 158 -15.40 -1.14 -9.03
CA ALA A 158 -16.59 -0.97 -8.20
C ALA A 158 -16.75 -2.16 -7.25
N PRO A 159 -17.27 -1.95 -6.03
CA PRO A 159 -17.65 -3.03 -5.14
C PRO A 159 -18.95 -3.67 -5.64
N VAL A 160 -18.93 -4.99 -5.79
CA VAL A 160 -20.06 -5.78 -6.28
C VAL A 160 -20.37 -6.88 -5.26
N PHE A 161 -21.61 -6.91 -4.77
CA PHE A 161 -22.15 -7.98 -3.94
C PHE A 161 -22.60 -9.15 -4.81
N ILE A 162 -22.18 -10.37 -4.45
CA ILE A 162 -22.48 -11.59 -5.21
C ILE A 162 -23.41 -12.48 -4.37
N GLU A 163 -24.66 -12.67 -4.82
CA GLU A 163 -25.67 -13.53 -4.15
C GLU A 163 -25.45 -15.04 -4.39
N ILE A 164 -24.24 -15.53 -4.11
CA ILE A 164 -23.72 -16.84 -4.56
C ILE A 164 -24.52 -18.06 -4.07
N ASP A 165 -25.27 -17.91 -2.99
CA ASP A 165 -26.08 -18.92 -2.35
C ASP A 165 -27.27 -18.29 -1.60
N ASP A 166 -28.11 -19.16 -1.02
CA ASP A 166 -29.28 -18.74 -0.24
C ASP A 166 -28.90 -17.89 0.99
N GLU A 167 -27.74 -18.14 1.61
CA GLU A 167 -27.26 -17.35 2.74
C GLU A 167 -26.94 -15.92 2.30
N ALA A 168 -26.30 -15.74 1.14
CA ALA A 168 -26.03 -14.43 0.56
C ALA A 168 -27.32 -13.65 0.24
N SER A 169 -28.35 -14.32 -0.28
CA SER A 169 -29.67 -13.70 -0.51
C SER A 169 -30.31 -13.24 0.80
N GLU A 170 -30.31 -14.07 1.85
CA GLU A 170 -30.81 -13.66 3.18
C GLU A 170 -30.04 -12.45 3.73
N ILE A 171 -28.72 -12.42 3.55
CA ILE A 171 -27.87 -11.30 3.99
C ILE A 171 -28.18 -10.01 3.21
N SER A 172 -28.42 -10.12 1.90
CA SER A 172 -28.84 -9.01 1.03
C SER A 172 -30.18 -8.42 1.51
N GLU A 173 -31.16 -9.28 1.84
CA GLU A 173 -32.43 -8.85 2.41
C GLU A 173 -32.24 -8.15 3.77
N LYS A 174 -31.40 -8.70 4.67
CA LYS A 174 -31.09 -8.02 5.94
C LYS A 174 -30.41 -6.68 5.74
N TYR A 175 -29.60 -6.51 4.70
CA TYR A 175 -29.03 -5.21 4.35
C TYR A 175 -30.13 -4.22 3.93
N LEU A 176 -31.07 -4.65 3.09
CA LEU A 176 -32.22 -3.83 2.70
C LEU A 176 -33.09 -3.42 3.89
N GLN A 177 -33.41 -4.37 4.79
CA GLN A 177 -34.16 -4.11 6.02
C GLN A 177 -33.48 -3.05 6.90
N LYS A 178 -32.14 -3.04 6.97
CA LYS A 178 -31.37 -2.01 7.70
C LYS A 178 -31.54 -0.64 7.05
N ILE A 179 -31.49 -0.56 5.72
CA ILE A 179 -31.63 0.71 4.99
C ILE A 179 -33.06 1.26 5.14
N MET A 180 -34.06 0.38 5.15
CA MET A 180 -35.46 0.72 5.39
C MET A 180 -35.79 1.01 6.87
N ASN A 181 -34.79 0.99 7.76
CA ASN A 181 -34.92 1.14 9.22
C ASN A 181 -35.82 0.09 9.90
N GLU A 182 -36.02 -1.08 9.29
CA GLU A 182 -36.74 -2.21 9.89
C GLU A 182 -35.89 -2.95 10.92
N ILE A 183 -34.57 -2.96 10.73
CA ILE A 183 -33.59 -3.44 11.73
C ILE A 183 -32.61 -2.32 12.08
N SER A 184 -32.14 -2.34 13.33
CA SER A 184 -31.20 -1.32 13.78
C SER A 184 -29.80 -1.53 13.16
N LYS A 185 -29.07 -0.42 12.98
CA LYS A 185 -27.67 -0.45 12.50
C LYS A 185 -26.77 -1.30 13.41
N GLU A 186 -27.00 -1.28 14.73
CA GLU A 186 -26.23 -2.04 15.70
C GLU A 186 -26.47 -3.55 15.56
N GLU A 187 -27.72 -3.96 15.37
CA GLU A 187 -28.10 -5.34 15.14
C GLU A 187 -27.46 -5.88 13.85
N PHE A 188 -27.51 -5.10 12.76
CA PHE A 188 -26.85 -5.47 11.52
C PHE A 188 -25.33 -5.60 11.65
N ASN A 189 -24.71 -4.64 12.33
CA ASN A 189 -23.26 -4.63 12.54
C ASN A 189 -22.79 -5.86 13.33
N LYS A 190 -23.60 -6.34 14.28
CA LYS A 190 -23.27 -7.49 15.12
C LYS A 190 -23.45 -8.83 14.39
N ASN A 191 -24.53 -8.99 13.64
CA ASN A 191 -24.95 -10.30 13.14
C ASN A 191 -24.60 -10.54 11.67
N TRP A 192 -24.61 -9.50 10.81
CA TRP A 192 -24.56 -9.68 9.35
C TRP A 192 -23.47 -8.87 8.64
N LYS A 193 -22.92 -7.81 9.24
CA LYS A 193 -21.92 -6.95 8.56
C LYS A 193 -20.69 -7.70 8.05
N LEU A 194 -20.10 -8.58 8.85
CA LEU A 194 -18.91 -9.34 8.42
C LEU A 194 -19.25 -10.24 7.23
N LYS A 195 -20.38 -10.96 7.31
CA LYS A 195 -20.83 -11.85 6.23
C LYS A 195 -21.17 -11.05 4.97
N PHE A 196 -21.82 -9.90 5.12
CA PHE A 196 -22.13 -9.01 4.00
C PHE A 196 -20.85 -8.53 3.28
N GLN A 197 -19.82 -8.14 4.04
CA GLN A 197 -18.54 -7.72 3.48
C GLN A 197 -17.79 -8.86 2.78
N GLN A 198 -17.93 -10.11 3.24
CA GLN A 198 -17.31 -11.28 2.61
C GLN A 198 -17.88 -11.61 1.23
N HIS A 199 -19.09 -11.13 0.93
CA HIS A 199 -19.75 -11.31 -0.37
C HIS A 199 -19.49 -10.15 -1.34
N ILE A 200 -18.75 -9.11 -0.91
CA ILE A 200 -18.36 -7.98 -1.77
C ILE A 200 -16.99 -8.27 -2.40
N ILE A 201 -16.92 -8.15 -3.72
CA ILE A 201 -15.67 -8.21 -4.48
C ILE A 201 -15.45 -6.93 -5.28
N SER A 202 -14.19 -6.60 -5.55
CA SER A 202 -13.83 -5.48 -6.42
C SER A 202 -13.81 -5.93 -7.89
N VAL A 203 -14.73 -5.40 -8.71
CA VAL A 203 -14.86 -5.73 -10.13
C VAL A 203 -14.55 -4.50 -10.99
N PRO A 204 -13.82 -4.64 -12.11
CA PRO A 204 -13.61 -3.51 -13.00
C PRO A 204 -14.92 -2.87 -13.49
N LYS A 205 -15.07 -1.54 -13.37
CA LYS A 205 -16.31 -0.80 -13.67
C LYS A 205 -16.88 -1.06 -15.07
N TYR A 206 -16.03 -1.24 -16.07
CA TYR A 206 -16.45 -1.52 -17.45
C TYR A 206 -17.17 -2.86 -17.63
N LEU A 207 -17.14 -3.75 -16.63
CA LEU A 207 -17.90 -5.01 -16.60
C LEU A 207 -19.22 -4.89 -15.81
N CYS A 208 -19.47 -3.73 -15.20
CA CYS A 208 -20.56 -3.54 -14.27
C CYS A 208 -21.63 -2.55 -14.78
N GLU A 209 -21.55 -2.10 -16.03
CA GLU A 209 -22.42 -1.05 -16.61
C GLU A 209 -23.91 -1.40 -16.57
N ASP A 210 -24.24 -2.68 -16.57
CA ASP A 210 -25.60 -3.21 -16.57
C ASP A 210 -26.05 -3.76 -15.22
N LEU A 211 -25.19 -3.70 -14.20
CA LEU A 211 -25.54 -4.13 -12.84
C LEU A 211 -26.35 -3.04 -12.14
N ARG A 212 -27.37 -3.47 -11.40
CA ARG A 212 -28.16 -2.58 -10.54
C ARG A 212 -27.46 -2.41 -9.20
N THR A 213 -27.79 -1.34 -8.49
CA THR A 213 -27.35 -1.14 -7.11
C THR A 213 -28.08 -2.09 -6.17
N VAL A 214 -27.43 -2.49 -5.08
CA VAL A 214 -28.06 -3.34 -4.04
C VAL A 214 -29.26 -2.64 -3.42
N ASN A 215 -29.29 -1.30 -3.40
CA ASN A 215 -30.43 -0.52 -2.96
C ASN A 215 -30.60 0.77 -3.81
N GLU A 216 -31.76 1.40 -3.74
CA GLU A 216 -32.06 2.65 -4.46
C GLU A 216 -31.55 3.92 -3.74
N TYR A 217 -30.99 3.78 -2.55
CA TYR A 217 -30.65 4.89 -1.64
C TYR A 217 -29.13 5.17 -1.53
N GLU A 218 -28.29 4.23 -1.95
CA GLU A 218 -26.84 4.27 -1.96
C GLU A 218 -26.33 3.69 -3.28
N GLU A 219 -25.83 4.56 -4.18
CA GLU A 219 -25.25 4.16 -5.47
C GLU A 219 -23.90 3.41 -5.35
N SER A 220 -23.49 3.05 -4.13
CA SER A 220 -22.11 2.65 -3.85
C SER A 220 -21.82 1.17 -4.08
N ILE A 221 -22.81 0.27 -3.98
CA ILE A 221 -22.59 -1.19 -4.08
C ILE A 221 -23.51 -1.75 -5.16
N LEU A 222 -22.92 -2.44 -6.13
CA LEU A 222 -23.65 -3.11 -7.23
C LEU A 222 -24.01 -4.54 -6.85
N LEU A 223 -25.04 -5.11 -7.47
CA LEU A 223 -25.57 -6.44 -7.17
C LEU A 223 -25.45 -7.36 -8.40
N VAL A 224 -24.87 -8.54 -8.21
CA VAL A 224 -25.12 -9.69 -9.10
C VAL A 224 -26.19 -10.55 -8.45
N PRO A 225 -27.42 -10.54 -8.97
CA PRO A 225 -28.53 -11.28 -8.39
C PRO A 225 -28.35 -12.77 -8.65
N LYS A 226 -28.90 -13.60 -7.78
CA LYS A 226 -28.75 -15.07 -7.82
C LYS A 226 -29.06 -15.68 -9.19
N GLU A 227 -30.00 -15.11 -9.94
CA GLU A 227 -30.40 -15.59 -11.27
C GLU A 227 -29.27 -15.45 -12.31
N GLU A 228 -28.43 -14.42 -12.18
CA GLU A 228 -27.37 -14.10 -13.13
C GLU A 228 -26.00 -14.68 -12.75
N ILE A 229 -25.91 -15.35 -11.61
CA ILE A 229 -24.62 -15.84 -11.08
C ILE A 229 -23.95 -16.84 -11.99
N ASN A 230 -24.71 -17.76 -12.60
CA ASN A 230 -24.12 -18.75 -13.50
C ASN A 230 -23.51 -18.12 -14.76
N LEU A 231 -23.93 -16.90 -15.13
CA LEU A 231 -23.40 -16.16 -16.28
C LEU A 231 -22.18 -15.32 -15.87
N ARG A 232 -22.27 -14.65 -14.72
CA ARG A 232 -21.30 -13.63 -14.28
C ARG A 232 -20.27 -14.11 -13.27
N TYR A 233 -20.44 -15.27 -12.65
CA TYR A 233 -19.59 -15.71 -11.56
C TYR A 233 -19.34 -17.22 -11.58
N ASN A 234 -18.05 -17.60 -11.60
CA ASN A 234 -17.64 -19.00 -11.51
C ASN A 234 -17.07 -19.27 -10.12
N LYS A 235 -17.59 -20.29 -9.42
CA LYS A 235 -17.14 -20.64 -8.05
C LYS A 235 -15.65 -20.97 -7.92
N LYS A 236 -14.97 -21.36 -9.01
CA LYS A 236 -13.53 -21.68 -9.02
C LYS A 236 -12.66 -20.51 -9.46
N THR A 237 -13.12 -19.68 -10.40
CA THR A 237 -12.30 -18.64 -11.05
C THR A 237 -12.74 -17.21 -10.75
N GLY A 238 -13.85 -17.02 -10.01
CA GLY A 238 -14.40 -15.72 -9.65
C GLY A 238 -15.24 -15.08 -10.76
N TYR A 239 -15.31 -13.74 -10.75
CA TYR A 239 -16.12 -12.96 -11.69
C TYR A 239 -15.70 -13.18 -13.15
N ASN A 240 -16.68 -13.46 -14.02
CA ASN A 240 -16.48 -13.77 -15.42
C ASN A 240 -16.18 -12.51 -16.23
N ARG A 241 -14.92 -12.34 -16.64
CA ARG A 241 -14.47 -11.18 -17.43
C ARG A 241 -14.77 -11.28 -18.93
N ASN A 242 -15.24 -12.44 -19.39
CA ASN A 242 -15.56 -12.67 -20.81
C ASN A 242 -17.02 -12.36 -21.13
N HIS A 243 -17.86 -12.15 -20.11
CA HIS A 243 -19.23 -11.71 -20.29
C HIS A 243 -19.23 -10.26 -20.79
N LYS A 244 -19.44 -10.07 -22.09
CA LYS A 244 -19.73 -8.77 -22.70
C LYS A 244 -21.22 -8.71 -22.93
N VAL A 245 -21.88 -7.67 -22.43
CA VAL A 245 -23.25 -7.37 -22.83
C VAL A 245 -23.22 -7.12 -24.34
N GLU A 246 -23.88 -7.98 -25.12
CA GLU A 246 -24.14 -7.68 -26.52
C GLU A 246 -25.07 -6.47 -26.54
N ASN A 247 -24.50 -5.31 -26.86
CA ASN A 247 -25.26 -4.09 -27.08
C ASN A 247 -26.03 -4.27 -28.40
N THR A 248 -27.12 -5.03 -28.40
CA THR A 248 -28.12 -5.00 -29.48
C THR A 248 -28.90 -3.70 -29.38
N ALA A 249 -28.23 -2.59 -29.68
CA ALA A 249 -28.90 -1.42 -30.22
C ALA A 249 -29.37 -1.80 -31.63
N ALA A 250 -30.53 -2.47 -31.71
CA ALA A 250 -31.26 -2.60 -32.94
C ALA A 250 -31.73 -1.19 -33.34
N TYR A 251 -30.96 -0.52 -34.20
CA TYR A 251 -31.45 0.64 -34.94
C TYR A 251 -32.56 0.14 -35.87
N ILE A 252 -33.80 0.28 -35.44
CA ILE A 252 -34.97 0.19 -36.30
C ILE A 252 -35.04 1.53 -37.04
N PHE A 253 -34.84 1.49 -38.35
CA PHE A 253 -35.10 2.62 -39.26
C PHE A 253 -36.61 2.92 -39.35
#